data_AF-A0A225B1N5-F1
#
_entry.id   AF-A0A225B1N5-F1
#
_cell.length_a   1.000
_cell.length_b   1.000
_cell.length_c   1.000
_cell.angle_alpha   90.00
_cell.angle_beta   90.00
_cell.angle_gamma   90.00
#
_symmetry.space_group_name_H-M   'P 1'
#
loop_
_entity.id
_entity.type
_entity.pdbx_description
1 polymer ?
#
loop_
_entity_poly.entity_id
_entity_poly.type
_entity_poly.pdbx_seq_one_letter_code
_entity_poly.pdbx_strand_id
1 'polypeptide(L)'
;MSWIFGVAMQMQARPNKIHGPKTQLLEFGQLLALILVNRGLLDINENVATYWPEFAANDRETSALKLAEEFQDLEKSTARLAEQPPWYVPGSQSAYTGSIYGHLVGELVRRITGKLLSQFIAEEITTPLGADFQIGLPEEEWPRCADIIPFSLDKMVPLTALDPTSILGRVLQGSLVYPTIPNKPVFRKSENGAMAGFSNARALARIGSLVSLESIIPLIPEEDGICFWSGYGGSMVIMDRRRQMTIAYIMNKLEYRLSSNSNFDAYFPEIYKGFDG
;
A
#
# COMPACT_ATOMS: atom_id res chain seq x y z
N MET A 1 -1.59 -17.67 19.75
CA MET A 1 -0.25 -17.11 19.46
C MET A 1 -0.41 -16.32 18.18
N SER A 2 -0.07 -15.04 18.19
CA SER A 2 -0.73 -14.06 17.33
C SER A 2 0.27 -13.27 16.51
N TRP A 3 0.05 -13.18 15.20
CA TRP A 3 0.90 -12.43 14.27
C TRP A 3 0.03 -11.67 13.26
N ILE A 4 -0.04 -10.34 13.40
CA ILE A 4 -0.62 -9.41 12.43
C ILE A 4 0.29 -8.20 12.38
N PHE A 5 0.80 -7.84 11.20
CA PHE A 5 1.63 -6.65 10.99
C PHE A 5 1.39 -6.06 9.59
N GLY A 6 1.14 -4.74 9.52
CA GLY A 6 0.97 -3.97 8.29
C GLY A 6 0.23 -2.65 8.54
N VAL A 7 0.82 -1.50 8.13
CA VAL A 7 0.44 -0.10 8.45
C VAL A 7 1.43 0.86 7.69
N ALA A 8 1.31 2.20 7.48
CA ALA A 8 0.20 3.09 7.08
C ALA A 8 0.59 4.51 6.37
N MET A 9 0.32 4.77 5.05
CA MET A 9 0.32 5.99 4.09
C MET A 9 1.58 6.92 3.98
N GLN A 10 1.79 8.07 3.24
CA GLN A 10 1.20 9.04 2.24
C GLN A 10 0.53 10.47 2.57
N MET A 11 1.21 11.63 2.28
CA MET A 11 0.74 12.96 1.66
C MET A 11 0.73 14.41 2.31
N GLN A 12 1.57 15.36 1.83
CA GLN A 12 1.39 16.85 1.91
C GLN A 12 1.91 17.47 0.63
N ALA A 13 1.13 18.35 0.00
CA ALA A 13 1.28 18.74 -1.40
C ALA A 13 0.38 19.95 -1.72
N ARG A 14 0.48 20.52 -2.93
CA ARG A 14 -0.33 21.69 -3.31
C ARG A 14 -1.83 21.35 -3.39
N PRO A 15 -2.75 22.26 -2.99
CA PRO A 15 -4.11 21.91 -2.58
C PRO A 15 -5.00 21.13 -3.56
N ASN A 16 -4.85 21.36 -4.88
CA ASN A 16 -5.83 20.96 -5.90
C ASN A 16 -5.21 20.12 -7.04
N LYS A 17 -4.17 19.32 -6.78
CA LYS A 17 -3.62 18.37 -7.77
C LYS A 17 -3.48 16.96 -7.19
N ILE A 18 -3.90 15.95 -7.96
CA ILE A 18 -3.42 14.58 -7.74
C ILE A 18 -1.92 14.55 -8.05
N HIS A 19 -1.19 13.78 -7.27
CA HIS A 19 0.21 13.49 -7.53
C HIS A 19 0.33 12.05 -8.03
N GLY A 20 1.25 11.83 -8.98
CA GLY A 20 1.49 10.52 -9.56
C GLY A 20 1.73 9.42 -8.51
N PRO A 21 1.47 8.16 -8.88
CA PRO A 21 1.19 7.08 -7.94
C PRO A 21 2.47 6.54 -7.31
N LYS A 22 2.32 5.95 -6.12
CA LYS A 22 3.45 5.55 -5.26
C LYS A 22 3.08 4.28 -4.50
N THR A 23 4.08 3.54 -4.04
CA THR A 23 3.97 2.27 -3.30
C THR A 23 3.42 2.48 -1.88
N GLN A 24 2.18 2.91 -1.78
CA GLN A 24 1.60 3.59 -0.61
C GLN A 24 0.34 2.91 -0.08
N LEU A 25 0.22 1.64 -0.42
CA LEU A 25 -1.06 0.99 -0.57
C LEU A 25 -1.15 -0.34 0.20
N LEU A 26 -0.10 -0.72 0.94
CA LEU A 26 -0.24 -1.73 2.01
C LEU A 26 -1.41 -1.35 2.92
N GLU A 27 -1.47 -0.05 3.25
CA GLU A 27 -2.61 0.65 3.85
C GLU A 27 -3.98 0.17 3.48
N PHE A 28 -4.40 0.41 2.24
CA PHE A 28 -5.81 0.26 1.93
C PHE A 28 -6.15 -1.21 1.95
N GLY A 29 -5.22 -2.10 1.57
CA GLY A 29 -5.37 -3.52 1.87
C GLY A 29 -5.63 -3.77 3.37
N GLN A 30 -4.78 -3.27 4.26
CA GLN A 30 -4.97 -3.41 5.71
C GLN A 30 -6.28 -2.80 6.21
N LEU A 31 -6.57 -1.54 5.88
CA LEU A 31 -7.74 -0.79 6.31
C LEU A 31 -9.05 -1.42 5.81
N LEU A 32 -9.08 -1.93 4.57
CA LEU A 32 -10.25 -2.62 4.00
C LEU A 32 -10.41 -4.03 4.59
N ALA A 33 -9.31 -4.76 4.83
CA ALA A 33 -9.37 -6.02 5.55
C ALA A 33 -9.91 -5.80 6.97
N LEU A 34 -9.45 -4.76 7.66
CA LEU A 34 -9.95 -4.35 8.98
C LEU A 34 -11.43 -3.93 8.95
N ILE A 35 -11.91 -3.26 7.88
CA ILE A 35 -13.34 -2.97 7.66
C ILE A 35 -14.14 -4.27 7.47
N LEU A 36 -13.63 -5.25 6.73
CA LEU A 36 -14.27 -6.57 6.59
C LEU A 36 -14.30 -7.34 7.92
N VAL A 37 -13.24 -7.30 8.72
CA VAL A 37 -13.21 -7.94 10.05
C VAL A 37 -14.16 -7.27 11.03
N ASN A 38 -14.20 -5.93 11.04
CA ASN A 38 -15.16 -5.17 11.86
C ASN A 38 -16.63 -5.46 11.50
N ARG A 39 -16.89 -5.94 10.28
CA ARG A 39 -18.21 -6.40 9.82
C ARG A 39 -18.46 -7.90 10.01
N GLY A 40 -17.51 -8.65 10.55
CA GLY A 40 -17.59 -10.11 10.70
C GLY A 40 -17.56 -10.87 9.36
N LEU A 41 -17.07 -10.23 8.28
CA LEU A 41 -16.97 -10.82 6.94
C LEU A 41 -15.61 -11.48 6.66
N LEU A 42 -14.63 -11.22 7.53
CA LEU A 42 -13.28 -11.78 7.51
C LEU A 42 -12.87 -12.06 8.97
N ASP A 43 -12.31 -13.23 9.26
CA ASP A 43 -11.67 -13.51 10.54
C ASP A 43 -10.15 -13.61 10.32
N ILE A 44 -9.40 -12.88 11.16
CA ILE A 44 -7.94 -12.83 11.20
C ILE A 44 -7.28 -14.14 11.69
N ASN A 45 -8.07 -15.04 12.28
CA ASN A 45 -7.63 -16.35 12.76
C ASN A 45 -8.03 -17.50 11.80
N GLU A 46 -8.93 -17.23 10.85
CA GLU A 46 -9.35 -18.20 9.84
C GLU A 46 -8.28 -18.39 8.76
N ASN A 47 -8.35 -19.53 8.06
CA ASN A 47 -7.45 -19.77 6.95
C ASN A 47 -7.89 -18.93 5.73
N VAL A 48 -6.95 -18.35 4.99
CA VAL A 48 -7.21 -17.69 3.69
C VAL A 48 -8.01 -18.61 2.75
N ALA A 49 -7.78 -19.93 2.82
CA ALA A 49 -8.55 -20.97 2.16
C ALA A 49 -10.08 -20.88 2.36
N THR A 50 -10.55 -20.44 3.53
CA THR A 50 -11.97 -20.28 3.87
C THR A 50 -12.66 -19.24 2.97
N TYR A 51 -11.90 -18.24 2.48
CA TYR A 51 -12.36 -17.19 1.57
C TYR A 51 -11.91 -17.41 0.13
N TRP A 52 -10.83 -18.18 -0.06
CA TRP A 52 -10.18 -18.45 -1.35
C TRP A 52 -9.74 -19.92 -1.43
N PRO A 53 -10.66 -20.85 -1.76
CA PRO A 53 -10.39 -22.30 -1.70
C PRO A 53 -9.20 -22.77 -2.56
N GLU A 54 -8.93 -22.13 -3.70
CA GLU A 54 -7.78 -22.44 -4.55
C GLU A 54 -6.44 -22.16 -3.85
N PHE A 55 -6.41 -21.21 -2.92
CA PHE A 55 -5.24 -20.90 -2.08
C PHE A 55 -4.91 -22.05 -1.09
N ALA A 56 -5.87 -22.94 -0.81
CA ALA A 56 -5.67 -24.11 0.06
C ALA A 56 -4.66 -25.14 -0.49
N ALA A 57 -4.27 -25.02 -1.77
CA ALA A 57 -3.23 -25.85 -2.37
C ALA A 57 -1.84 -25.65 -1.71
N ASN A 58 -1.65 -24.54 -0.99
CA ASN A 58 -0.47 -24.24 -0.18
C ASN A 58 -0.91 -23.72 1.19
N ASP A 59 -0.43 -24.30 2.29
CA ASP A 59 -0.84 -23.99 3.68
C ASP A 59 -0.46 -22.55 4.21
N ARG A 60 -0.18 -21.57 3.32
CA ARG A 60 1.01 -20.70 3.48
C ARG A 60 0.96 -19.23 3.00
N GLU A 61 1.80 -18.37 3.60
CA GLU A 61 2.06 -16.96 3.20
C GLU A 61 2.94 -16.82 1.93
N THR A 62 2.42 -16.26 0.84
CA THR A 62 3.12 -16.24 -0.47
C THR A 62 4.02 -15.02 -0.70
N SER A 63 5.04 -15.17 -1.56
CA SER A 63 6.06 -14.14 -1.85
C SER A 63 6.60 -14.18 -3.29
N ALA A 64 6.74 -13.00 -3.91
CA ALA A 64 7.22 -12.67 -5.27
C ALA A 64 7.03 -13.66 -6.46
N LEU A 65 5.92 -13.47 -7.18
CA LEU A 65 5.82 -13.69 -8.63
C LEU A 65 6.84 -12.86 -9.42
N LYS A 66 7.07 -13.26 -10.68
CA LYS A 66 7.70 -12.42 -11.73
C LYS A 66 6.64 -11.55 -12.41
N LEU A 67 6.50 -10.30 -11.98
CA LEU A 67 5.28 -9.50 -12.12
C LEU A 67 5.43 -8.26 -13.04
N ALA A 68 6.38 -8.27 -13.98
CA ALA A 68 6.64 -7.13 -14.87
C ALA A 68 5.53 -6.89 -15.92
N GLU A 69 4.89 -7.96 -16.40
CA GLU A 69 3.82 -7.91 -17.42
C GLU A 69 2.43 -8.15 -16.82
N GLU A 70 2.35 -8.83 -15.66
CA GLU A 70 1.10 -9.28 -15.04
C GLU A 70 0.45 -8.20 -14.16
N PHE A 71 1.04 -7.01 -14.09
CA PHE A 71 0.66 -5.91 -13.19
C PHE A 71 -0.78 -5.38 -13.38
N GLN A 72 -1.38 -5.61 -14.55
CA GLN A 72 -2.80 -5.35 -14.82
C GLN A 72 -3.67 -6.61 -14.78
N ASP A 73 -3.06 -7.79 -14.93
CA ASP A 73 -3.76 -9.06 -15.04
C ASP A 73 -3.99 -9.63 -13.63
N LEU A 74 -5.06 -9.15 -13.00
CA LEU A 74 -5.45 -9.55 -11.64
C LEU A 74 -5.71 -11.05 -11.57
N GLU A 75 -6.43 -11.62 -12.53
CA GLU A 75 -6.82 -13.04 -12.55
C GLU A 75 -5.59 -13.96 -12.68
N LYS A 76 -4.69 -13.68 -13.63
CA LYS A 76 -3.44 -14.45 -13.77
C LYS A 76 -2.52 -14.25 -12.58
N SER A 77 -2.45 -13.04 -12.02
CA SER A 77 -1.66 -12.77 -10.80
C SER A 77 -2.21 -13.54 -9.60
N THR A 78 -3.52 -13.57 -9.38
CA THR A 78 -4.11 -14.26 -8.22
C THR A 78 -4.04 -15.78 -8.40
N ALA A 79 -4.39 -16.32 -9.57
CA ALA A 79 -4.24 -17.75 -9.88
C ALA A 79 -2.80 -18.24 -9.60
N ARG A 80 -1.79 -17.52 -10.11
CA ARG A 80 -0.39 -17.85 -9.85
C ARG A 80 0.03 -17.70 -8.39
N LEU A 81 -0.62 -16.83 -7.61
CA LEU A 81 -0.37 -16.71 -6.16
C LEU A 81 -0.94 -17.90 -5.39
N ALA A 82 -2.12 -18.38 -5.73
CA ALA A 82 -2.71 -19.58 -5.11
C ALA A 82 -1.88 -20.85 -5.38
N GLU A 83 -1.36 -21.00 -6.60
CA GLU A 83 -0.47 -22.10 -6.99
C GLU A 83 0.90 -22.06 -6.29
N GLN A 84 1.39 -20.89 -5.86
CA GLN A 84 2.79 -20.74 -5.47
C GLN A 84 3.07 -21.21 -4.04
N PRO A 85 4.02 -22.15 -3.82
CA PRO A 85 4.58 -22.35 -2.49
C PRO A 85 5.34 -21.09 -2.03
N PRO A 86 5.41 -20.85 -0.71
CA PRO A 86 6.23 -19.77 -0.14
C PRO A 86 7.70 -20.18 -0.16
N TRP A 87 8.56 -19.28 0.32
CA TRP A 87 9.99 -19.57 0.49
C TRP A 87 10.38 -19.93 1.93
N TYR A 88 9.44 -19.81 2.89
CA TYR A 88 9.65 -20.08 4.32
C TYR A 88 8.38 -20.64 4.98
N VAL A 89 8.46 -21.10 6.23
CA VAL A 89 7.31 -21.61 6.99
C VAL A 89 6.44 -20.44 7.45
N PRO A 90 5.11 -20.44 7.24
CA PRO A 90 4.23 -19.32 7.61
C PRO A 90 4.37 -18.93 9.07
N GLY A 91 4.38 -17.61 9.36
CA GLY A 91 4.52 -17.11 10.72
C GLY A 91 5.89 -17.38 11.40
N SER A 92 6.85 -18.02 10.73
CA SER A 92 8.23 -18.15 11.23
C SER A 92 9.11 -16.92 10.92
N GLN A 93 8.74 -16.16 9.90
CA GLN A 93 9.42 -14.96 9.41
C GLN A 93 8.38 -14.01 8.78
N SER A 94 8.71 -12.73 8.66
CA SER A 94 7.94 -11.76 7.87
C SER A 94 8.82 -11.19 6.76
N ALA A 95 8.26 -11.03 5.56
CA ALA A 95 8.94 -10.51 4.38
C ALA A 95 8.10 -9.45 3.68
N TYR A 96 8.76 -8.44 3.10
CA TYR A 96 8.07 -7.44 2.29
C TYR A 96 7.60 -8.05 0.96
N THR A 97 6.29 -8.22 0.79
CA THR A 97 5.67 -8.86 -0.39
C THR A 97 5.51 -7.95 -1.61
N GLY A 98 5.88 -6.67 -1.52
CA GLY A 98 5.95 -5.78 -2.69
C GLY A 98 4.59 -5.52 -3.35
N SER A 99 4.54 -5.63 -4.69
CA SER A 99 3.34 -5.40 -5.50
C SER A 99 2.23 -6.44 -5.26
N ILE A 100 2.55 -7.60 -4.69
CA ILE A 100 1.65 -8.74 -4.52
C ILE A 100 0.62 -8.54 -3.41
N TYR A 101 0.97 -7.76 -2.39
CA TYR A 101 0.07 -7.50 -1.28
C TYR A 101 -1.29 -6.95 -1.75
N GLY A 102 -1.26 -6.11 -2.79
CA GLY A 102 -2.44 -5.54 -3.42
C GLY A 102 -3.30 -6.55 -4.19
N HIS A 103 -2.69 -7.57 -4.78
CA HIS A 103 -3.42 -8.65 -5.45
C HIS A 103 -4.01 -9.62 -4.43
N LEU A 104 -3.29 -9.95 -3.34
CA LEU A 104 -3.80 -10.79 -2.26
C LEU A 104 -5.03 -10.18 -1.58
N VAL A 105 -4.94 -8.91 -1.16
CA VAL A 105 -6.10 -8.26 -0.52
C VAL A 105 -7.18 -7.89 -1.53
N GLY A 106 -6.82 -7.49 -2.76
CA GLY A 106 -7.78 -7.27 -3.84
C GLY A 106 -8.64 -8.49 -4.13
N GLU A 107 -8.05 -9.68 -4.13
CA GLU A 107 -8.77 -10.95 -4.32
C GLU A 107 -9.65 -11.32 -3.13
N LEU A 108 -9.18 -11.12 -1.89
CA LEU A 108 -10.01 -11.31 -0.69
C LEU A 108 -11.23 -10.39 -0.69
N VAL A 109 -11.04 -9.09 -0.95
CA VAL A 109 -12.14 -8.13 -1.14
C VAL A 109 -13.10 -8.60 -2.23
N ARG A 110 -12.58 -9.03 -3.38
CA ARG A 110 -13.38 -9.50 -4.53
C ARG A 110 -14.20 -10.76 -4.21
N ARG A 111 -13.63 -11.72 -3.49
CA ARG A 111 -14.32 -12.97 -3.10
C ARG A 111 -15.35 -12.77 -2.00
N ILE A 112 -15.05 -11.91 -1.03
CA ILE A 112 -15.94 -11.64 0.11
C ILE A 112 -17.10 -10.70 -0.27
N THR A 113 -16.88 -9.74 -1.18
CA THR A 113 -17.85 -8.68 -1.48
C THR A 113 -18.43 -8.69 -2.91
N GLY A 114 -17.80 -9.42 -3.83
CA GLY A 114 -18.10 -9.37 -5.26
C GLY A 114 -17.59 -8.13 -6.01
N LYS A 115 -16.93 -7.18 -5.32
CA LYS A 115 -16.52 -5.88 -5.87
C LYS A 115 -15.04 -5.84 -6.25
N LEU A 116 -14.67 -4.93 -7.15
CA LEU A 116 -13.26 -4.56 -7.36
C LEU A 116 -12.72 -3.78 -6.15
N LEU A 117 -11.40 -3.80 -5.97
CA LEU A 117 -10.73 -3.09 -4.88
C LEU A 117 -10.97 -1.57 -4.95
N SER A 118 -10.88 -0.98 -6.15
CA SER A 118 -11.24 0.41 -6.43
C SER A 118 -12.67 0.76 -6.01
N GLN A 119 -13.65 -0.10 -6.32
CA GLN A 119 -15.06 0.08 -5.96
C GLN A 119 -15.27 0.02 -4.45
N PHE A 120 -14.66 -0.95 -3.76
CA PHE A 120 -14.77 -1.08 -2.32
C PHE A 120 -14.12 0.12 -1.59
N ILE A 121 -12.98 0.63 -2.08
CA ILE A 121 -12.38 1.87 -1.59
C ILE A 121 -13.29 3.09 -1.85
N ALA A 122 -13.92 3.15 -3.04
CA ALA A 122 -14.81 4.22 -3.44
C ALA A 122 -16.01 4.35 -2.48
N GLU A 123 -16.66 3.24 -2.18
CA GLU A 123 -17.87 3.19 -1.34
C GLU A 123 -17.56 3.34 0.15
N GLU A 124 -16.55 2.64 0.68
CA GLU A 124 -16.33 2.52 2.13
C GLU A 124 -15.48 3.64 2.73
N ILE A 125 -14.62 4.27 1.92
CA ILE A 125 -13.58 5.19 2.41
C ILE A 125 -13.65 6.55 1.72
N THR A 126 -13.50 6.59 0.39
CA THR A 126 -13.17 7.85 -0.28
C THR A 126 -14.39 8.73 -0.52
N THR A 127 -15.54 8.15 -0.87
CA THR A 127 -16.80 8.90 -0.99
C THR A 127 -17.30 9.42 0.36
N PRO A 128 -17.39 8.61 1.45
CA PRO A 128 -17.84 9.10 2.76
C PRO A 128 -16.97 10.24 3.34
N LEU A 129 -15.65 10.20 3.13
CA LEU A 129 -14.72 11.22 3.62
C LEU A 129 -14.52 12.41 2.67
N GLY A 130 -15.12 12.39 1.47
CA GLY A 130 -14.80 13.34 0.40
C GLY A 130 -13.29 13.38 0.10
N ALA A 131 -12.63 12.23 0.13
CA ALA A 131 -11.18 12.10 0.04
C ALA A 131 -10.78 11.68 -1.38
N ASP A 132 -10.14 12.59 -2.09
CA ASP A 132 -9.61 12.40 -3.46
C ASP A 132 -8.45 11.38 -3.50
N PHE A 133 -8.79 10.08 -3.44
CA PHE A 133 -7.91 8.93 -3.66
C PHE A 133 -8.58 7.96 -4.65
N GLN A 134 -7.80 7.42 -5.59
CA GLN A 134 -8.27 6.50 -6.62
C GLN A 134 -7.23 5.39 -6.86
N ILE A 135 -7.73 4.20 -7.21
CA ILE A 135 -6.98 3.13 -7.89
C ILE A 135 -7.59 2.99 -9.30
N GLY A 136 -6.77 2.76 -10.32
CA GLY A 136 -7.23 2.77 -11.72
C GLY A 136 -7.62 4.18 -12.20
N LEU A 137 -6.69 5.13 -12.16
CA LEU A 137 -6.90 6.53 -12.58
C LEU A 137 -7.38 6.62 -14.05
N PRO A 138 -8.62 7.07 -14.32
CA PRO A 138 -9.17 7.17 -15.67
C PRO A 138 -8.55 8.33 -16.45
N GLU A 139 -8.66 8.33 -17.78
CA GLU A 139 -7.83 9.18 -18.66
C GLU A 139 -8.15 10.67 -18.52
N GLU A 140 -9.41 11.01 -18.26
CA GLU A 140 -9.89 12.37 -18.01
C GLU A 140 -9.26 13.03 -16.76
N GLU A 141 -8.74 12.23 -15.82
CA GLU A 141 -8.07 12.70 -14.60
C GLU A 141 -6.55 12.87 -14.79
N TRP A 142 -5.98 12.38 -15.90
CA TRP A 142 -4.54 12.49 -16.15
C TRP A 142 -4.02 13.94 -16.24
N PRO A 143 -4.76 14.94 -16.77
CA PRO A 143 -4.32 16.35 -16.75
C PRO A 143 -4.14 16.96 -15.35
N ARG A 144 -4.85 16.44 -14.33
CA ARG A 144 -4.66 16.88 -12.93
C ARG A 144 -3.67 16.02 -12.14
N CYS A 145 -3.18 14.93 -12.72
CA CYS A 145 -2.17 14.04 -12.16
C CYS A 145 -0.75 14.55 -12.46
N ALA A 146 -0.01 14.96 -11.42
CA ALA A 146 1.35 15.46 -11.58
C ALA A 146 2.34 14.31 -11.87
N ASP A 147 2.99 14.37 -13.04
CA ASP A 147 4.02 13.41 -13.46
C ASP A 147 5.14 13.27 -12.43
N ILE A 148 5.57 12.03 -12.22
CA ILE A 148 6.71 11.68 -11.38
C ILE A 148 8.01 12.12 -12.05
N ILE A 149 8.84 12.84 -11.29
CA ILE A 149 10.23 13.15 -11.64
C ILE A 149 11.09 12.07 -10.96
N PRO A 150 11.64 11.10 -11.70
CA PRO A 150 12.38 9.98 -11.13
C PRO A 150 13.75 10.44 -10.59
N PHE A 151 14.30 9.66 -9.65
CA PHE A 151 15.75 9.67 -9.42
C PHE A 151 16.46 8.96 -10.60
N SER A 152 17.74 9.24 -10.79
CA SER A 152 18.53 8.64 -11.88
C SER A 152 18.88 7.18 -11.57
N LEU A 153 18.84 6.30 -12.59
CA LEU A 153 18.88 4.84 -12.42
C LEU A 153 20.25 4.30 -11.98
N ASP A 154 21.34 5.04 -12.21
CA ASP A 154 22.68 4.76 -11.70
C ASP A 154 22.76 4.69 -10.17
N LYS A 155 21.80 5.29 -9.47
CA LYS A 155 21.69 5.23 -8.01
C LYS A 155 21.13 3.92 -7.50
N MET A 156 20.47 3.14 -8.35
CA MET A 156 19.85 1.88 -7.95
C MET A 156 20.91 0.80 -7.71
N VAL A 157 20.78 0.05 -6.61
CA VAL A 157 21.55 -1.18 -6.41
C VAL A 157 21.28 -2.12 -7.59
N PRO A 158 22.30 -2.56 -8.35
CA PRO A 158 22.11 -3.48 -9.45
C PRO A 158 21.50 -4.81 -8.97
N LEU A 159 20.51 -5.36 -9.71
CA LEU A 159 19.93 -6.67 -9.37
C LEU A 159 20.96 -7.81 -9.36
N THR A 160 22.10 -7.64 -10.05
CA THR A 160 23.25 -8.55 -10.07
C THR A 160 24.11 -8.49 -8.81
N ALA A 161 23.95 -7.47 -7.97
CA ALA A 161 24.60 -7.35 -6.65
C ALA A 161 23.76 -7.95 -5.51
N LEU A 162 22.57 -8.49 -5.83
CA LEU A 162 21.69 -9.17 -4.89
C LEU A 162 21.79 -10.69 -5.09
N ASP A 163 21.88 -11.44 -4.01
CA ASP A 163 21.75 -12.90 -4.04
C ASP A 163 20.34 -13.29 -4.53
N PRO A 164 20.18 -13.96 -5.69
CA PRO A 164 18.89 -14.36 -6.24
C PRO A 164 18.18 -15.44 -5.41
N THR A 165 18.88 -16.08 -4.47
CA THR A 165 18.28 -17.08 -3.57
C THR A 165 17.71 -16.46 -2.30
N SER A 166 18.20 -15.28 -1.89
CA SER A 166 17.70 -14.50 -0.75
C SER A 166 16.28 -13.98 -0.96
N ILE A 167 15.54 -13.78 0.14
CA ILE A 167 14.19 -13.21 0.13
C ILE A 167 14.19 -11.83 -0.55
N LEU A 168 15.11 -10.94 -0.19
CA LEU A 168 15.20 -9.60 -0.77
C LEU A 168 15.54 -9.62 -2.27
N GLY A 169 16.47 -10.49 -2.69
CA GLY A 169 16.83 -10.66 -4.10
C GLY A 169 15.66 -11.15 -4.93
N ARG A 170 14.91 -12.16 -4.46
CA ARG A 170 13.70 -12.65 -5.12
C ARG A 170 12.60 -11.59 -5.21
N VAL A 171 12.34 -10.84 -4.13
CA VAL A 171 11.36 -9.74 -4.12
C VAL A 171 11.74 -8.67 -5.16
N LEU A 172 12.99 -8.21 -5.15
CA LEU A 172 13.43 -7.16 -6.07
C LEU A 172 13.59 -7.65 -7.51
N GLN A 173 13.87 -8.92 -7.77
CA GLN A 173 13.89 -9.48 -9.13
C GLN A 173 12.48 -9.78 -9.67
N GLY A 174 11.56 -10.21 -8.82
CA GLY A 174 10.17 -10.49 -9.21
C GLY A 174 9.31 -9.22 -9.36
N SER A 175 9.56 -8.22 -8.52
CA SER A 175 8.75 -7.00 -8.37
C SER A 175 9.56 -5.70 -8.57
N LEU A 176 10.53 -5.67 -9.51
CA LEU A 176 11.30 -4.44 -9.75
C LEU A 176 10.41 -3.34 -10.33
N VAL A 177 10.28 -2.25 -9.59
CA VAL A 177 9.51 -1.06 -10.00
C VAL A 177 10.47 0.04 -10.40
N TYR A 178 10.59 0.28 -11.70
CA TYR A 178 11.34 1.43 -12.21
C TYR A 178 10.61 2.74 -11.83
N PRO A 179 11.32 3.79 -11.39
CA PRO A 179 10.70 5.06 -10.97
C PRO A 179 9.97 5.82 -12.10
N THR A 180 10.05 5.32 -13.33
CA THR A 180 9.38 5.84 -14.53
C THR A 180 8.05 5.15 -14.85
N ILE A 181 7.76 3.96 -14.29
CA ILE A 181 6.49 3.26 -14.52
C ILE A 181 5.23 4.04 -14.07
N PRO A 182 5.25 4.87 -12.99
CA PRO A 182 4.11 5.71 -12.57
C PRO A 182 3.53 6.65 -13.64
N ASN A 183 4.34 7.00 -14.65
CA ASN A 183 3.94 7.90 -15.74
C ASN A 183 3.40 7.16 -16.98
N LYS A 184 3.27 5.82 -16.94
CA LYS A 184 2.80 5.03 -18.09
C LYS A 184 1.30 4.73 -17.99
N PRO A 185 0.53 4.78 -19.10
CA PRO A 185 -0.88 4.40 -19.15
C PRO A 185 -1.21 3.06 -18.49
N VAL A 186 -0.36 2.04 -18.71
CA VAL A 186 -0.49 0.69 -18.13
C VAL A 186 -0.53 0.72 -16.60
N PHE A 187 0.27 1.58 -15.97
CA PHE A 187 0.28 1.73 -14.52
C PHE A 187 -0.90 2.59 -14.05
N ARG A 188 -1.24 3.66 -14.78
CA ARG A 188 -2.37 4.54 -14.43
C ARG A 188 -3.70 3.80 -14.37
N LYS A 189 -3.95 2.91 -15.32
CA LYS A 189 -5.16 2.08 -15.38
C LYS A 189 -5.13 0.80 -14.52
N SER A 190 -4.06 0.54 -13.76
CA SER A 190 -3.93 -0.74 -13.04
C SER A 190 -4.69 -0.76 -11.70
N GLU A 191 -5.30 -1.91 -11.39
CA GLU A 191 -5.98 -2.21 -10.13
C GLU A 191 -5.01 -2.74 -9.05
N ASN A 192 -3.70 -2.44 -9.14
CA ASN A 192 -2.73 -2.96 -8.19
C ASN A 192 -2.83 -2.25 -6.83
N GLY A 193 -3.50 -2.92 -5.88
CA GLY A 193 -3.71 -2.50 -4.50
C GLY A 193 -2.49 -2.38 -3.60
N ALA A 194 -1.25 -2.43 -4.12
CA ALA A 194 -0.03 -2.13 -3.37
C ALA A 194 0.69 -0.86 -3.89
N MET A 195 0.28 -0.35 -5.06
CA MET A 195 1.12 0.53 -5.87
C MET A 195 0.39 1.57 -6.71
N ALA A 196 -0.82 1.28 -7.21
CA ALA A 196 -1.51 2.10 -8.20
C ALA A 196 -2.40 3.20 -7.57
N GLY A 197 -1.97 3.77 -6.44
CA GLY A 197 -2.75 4.73 -5.65
C GLY A 197 -2.46 6.18 -6.02
N PHE A 198 -3.48 6.88 -6.52
CA PHE A 198 -3.44 8.27 -7.00
C PHE A 198 -4.20 9.19 -6.06
N SER A 199 -3.56 10.22 -5.51
CA SER A 199 -4.22 11.08 -4.51
C SER A 199 -3.50 12.41 -4.23
N ASN A 200 -3.98 13.17 -3.24
CA ASN A 200 -3.40 14.41 -2.74
C ASN A 200 -3.37 14.48 -1.19
N ALA A 201 -2.59 15.44 -0.68
CA ALA A 201 -2.43 15.84 0.73
C ALA A 201 -3.65 15.62 1.62
N ARG A 202 -4.74 16.26 1.22
CA ARG A 202 -5.93 16.44 2.04
C ARG A 202 -6.75 15.18 2.12
N ALA A 203 -6.71 14.36 1.08
CA ALA A 203 -7.39 13.08 1.03
C ALA A 203 -6.80 12.09 2.04
N LEU A 204 -5.47 12.02 2.14
CA LEU A 204 -4.84 10.96 2.94
C LEU A 204 -4.56 11.37 4.38
N ALA A 205 -4.47 12.68 4.65
CA ALA A 205 -4.70 13.20 6.00
C ALA A 205 -6.11 12.87 6.53
N ARG A 206 -7.16 12.95 5.67
CA ARG A 206 -8.54 12.56 6.03
C ARG A 206 -8.72 11.05 6.20
N ILE A 207 -8.09 10.23 5.36
CA ILE A 207 -8.27 8.77 5.46
C ILE A 207 -7.49 8.23 6.66
N GLY A 208 -6.28 8.72 6.90
CA GLY A 208 -5.55 8.38 8.13
C GLY A 208 -6.27 8.84 9.41
N SER A 209 -7.17 9.83 9.36
CA SER A 209 -7.95 10.21 10.54
C SER A 209 -8.97 9.14 10.97
N LEU A 210 -9.26 8.12 10.15
CA LEU A 210 -9.98 6.91 10.59
C LEU A 210 -9.17 6.06 11.60
N VAL A 211 -7.84 6.22 11.61
CA VAL A 211 -6.90 5.52 12.49
C VAL A 211 -6.43 6.41 13.63
N SER A 212 -6.12 7.69 13.38
CA SER A 212 -5.59 8.59 14.42
C SER A 212 -6.64 9.11 15.41
N LEU A 213 -7.91 9.22 15.01
CA LEU A 213 -9.00 9.64 15.91
C LEU A 213 -9.59 8.43 16.67
N GLU A 214 -10.79 8.57 17.22
CA GLU A 214 -11.59 7.44 17.71
C GLU A 214 -11.76 6.42 16.57
N SER A 215 -11.17 5.24 16.76
CA SER A 215 -11.05 4.25 15.69
C SER A 215 -12.37 3.53 15.51
N ILE A 216 -12.97 3.65 14.32
CA ILE A 216 -14.12 2.81 13.93
C ILE A 216 -13.75 1.34 13.74
N ILE A 217 -12.47 0.98 13.96
CA ILE A 217 -11.91 -0.37 13.89
C ILE A 217 -11.38 -0.74 15.30
N PRO A 218 -12.05 -1.65 16.04
CA PRO A 218 -11.69 -2.00 17.41
C PRO A 218 -10.41 -2.87 17.53
N LEU A 219 -9.82 -3.27 16.40
CA LEU A 219 -8.54 -3.99 16.34
C LEU A 219 -7.32 -3.07 16.46
N ILE A 220 -7.50 -1.74 16.39
CA ILE A 220 -6.42 -0.77 16.55
C ILE A 220 -6.45 -0.30 18.02
N PRO A 221 -5.44 -0.63 18.87
CA PRO A 221 -5.50 -0.36 20.30
C PRO A 221 -5.71 1.12 20.62
N GLU A 222 -6.66 1.42 21.52
CA GLU A 222 -7.18 2.78 21.70
C GLU A 222 -6.21 3.76 22.38
N GLU A 223 -5.30 3.30 23.25
CA GLU A 223 -4.57 4.19 24.16
C GLU A 223 -3.10 4.48 23.79
N ASP A 224 -2.50 3.79 22.81
CA ASP A 224 -1.13 4.08 22.40
C ASP A 224 -0.81 3.69 20.95
N GLY A 225 0.28 4.22 20.41
CA GLY A 225 0.87 3.80 19.14
C GLY A 225 0.92 4.84 18.02
N ILE A 226 1.87 4.63 17.11
CA ILE A 226 2.04 5.37 15.86
C ILE A 226 1.93 4.38 14.69
N CYS A 227 0.98 4.62 13.79
CA CYS A 227 0.86 3.89 12.54
C CYS A 227 1.53 4.70 11.41
N PHE A 228 2.47 4.13 10.65
CA PHE A 228 3.18 4.81 9.55
C PHE A 228 3.62 3.85 8.42
N TRP A 229 3.70 4.33 7.18
CA TRP A 229 4.29 3.64 6.03
C TRP A 229 5.29 4.55 5.32
N SER A 230 5.97 3.98 4.32
CA SER A 230 6.78 4.74 3.40
C SER A 230 6.61 4.26 1.96
N GLY A 231 6.26 5.19 1.08
CA GLY A 231 6.27 4.98 -0.36
C GLY A 231 7.63 5.34 -0.97
N TYR A 232 8.14 4.44 -1.80
CA TYR A 232 9.35 4.56 -2.60
C TYR A 232 9.49 5.95 -3.22
N GLY A 233 10.69 6.52 -3.12
CA GLY A 233 10.91 7.93 -3.42
C GLY A 233 10.81 8.87 -2.21
N GLY A 234 10.20 8.43 -1.12
CA GLY A 234 10.14 9.14 0.17
C GLY A 234 8.83 9.85 0.45
N SER A 235 7.73 9.12 0.38
CA SER A 235 6.40 9.61 0.73
C SER A 235 5.92 8.97 2.03
N MET A 236 5.21 9.69 2.90
CA MET A 236 4.98 9.29 4.31
C MET A 236 3.62 9.79 4.83
N VAL A 237 2.99 9.06 5.75
CA VAL A 237 1.91 9.47 6.67
C VAL A 237 2.21 8.80 7.99
N ILE A 238 1.77 9.45 9.05
CA ILE A 238 2.00 9.05 10.42
C ILE A 238 0.72 9.39 11.18
N MET A 239 0.01 8.37 11.65
CA MET A 239 -1.16 8.46 12.49
C MET A 239 -0.72 8.23 13.93
N ASP A 240 -0.41 9.32 14.62
CA ASP A 240 -0.13 9.35 16.04
C ASP A 240 -1.46 9.40 16.77
N ARG A 241 -1.90 8.23 17.24
CA ARG A 241 -3.20 8.09 17.90
C ARG A 241 -3.24 8.85 19.22
N ARG A 242 -2.13 8.83 19.95
CA ARG A 242 -1.95 9.52 21.24
C ARG A 242 -2.05 11.04 21.13
N ARG A 243 -1.76 11.62 19.95
CA ARG A 243 -1.94 13.04 19.62
C ARG A 243 -3.18 13.33 18.76
N GLN A 244 -4.00 12.31 18.46
CA GLN A 244 -5.13 12.40 17.52
C GLN A 244 -4.76 13.04 16.16
N MET A 245 -3.54 12.76 15.69
CA MET A 245 -2.88 13.50 14.62
C MET A 245 -2.53 12.61 13.43
N THR A 246 -2.93 13.03 12.23
CA THR A 246 -2.42 12.48 10.96
C THR A 246 -1.46 13.46 10.29
N ILE A 247 -0.15 13.24 10.45
CA ILE A 247 0.89 13.91 9.66
C ILE A 247 0.99 13.21 8.31
N ALA A 248 1.29 13.96 7.24
CA ALA A 248 1.32 13.44 5.89
C ALA A 248 2.36 14.20 5.02
N TYR A 249 3.04 13.56 4.05
CA TYR A 249 4.02 14.15 3.13
C TYR A 249 4.08 13.56 1.70
N ILE A 250 4.11 14.42 0.65
CA ILE A 250 4.18 14.07 -0.79
C ILE A 250 5.02 15.04 -1.62
N MET A 251 5.64 14.47 -2.64
CA MET A 251 6.45 15.12 -3.67
C MET A 251 6.28 14.34 -4.98
N ASN A 252 6.25 14.99 -6.14
CA ASN A 252 6.35 14.24 -7.41
C ASN A 252 7.81 13.90 -7.77
N LYS A 253 8.80 14.54 -7.13
CA LYS A 253 10.23 14.26 -7.28
C LYS A 253 10.70 13.20 -6.29
N LEU A 254 11.16 12.05 -6.79
CA LEU A 254 11.61 10.93 -5.95
C LEU A 254 13.09 11.09 -5.54
N GLU A 255 13.43 10.66 -4.32
CA GLU A 255 14.81 10.38 -3.90
C GLU A 255 15.05 8.86 -3.95
N TYR A 256 16.27 8.36 -4.22
CA TYR A 256 16.51 6.91 -4.17
C TYR A 256 16.60 6.43 -2.71
N ARG A 257 15.44 6.16 -2.11
CA ARG A 257 15.28 5.49 -0.82
C ARG A 257 14.06 4.60 -0.83
N LEU A 258 14.12 3.51 -0.06
CA LEU A 258 12.97 2.64 0.22
C LEU A 258 11.97 3.34 1.15
N SER A 259 12.47 4.07 2.15
CA SER A 259 11.70 4.83 3.12
C SER A 259 12.18 6.27 3.27
N SER A 260 11.24 7.21 3.50
CA SER A 260 11.46 8.66 3.65
C SER A 260 12.27 9.35 2.52
N ASN A 261 12.42 10.67 2.61
CA ASN A 261 13.43 11.44 1.87
C ASN A 261 13.84 12.67 2.67
N SER A 262 14.91 13.33 2.22
CA SER A 262 15.58 14.43 2.93
C SER A 262 14.65 15.59 3.30
N ASN A 263 13.57 15.80 2.54
CA ASN A 263 12.57 16.81 2.86
C ASN A 263 11.68 16.38 4.03
N PHE A 264 11.20 15.14 4.05
CA PHE A 264 10.37 14.65 5.15
C PHE A 264 11.16 14.56 6.45
N ASP A 265 12.41 14.07 6.38
CA ASP A 265 13.32 13.99 7.52
C ASP A 265 13.51 15.36 8.20
N ALA A 266 13.45 16.45 7.42
CA ALA A 266 13.53 17.83 7.91
C ALA A 266 12.19 18.39 8.43
N TYR A 267 11.06 18.05 7.81
CA TYR A 267 9.74 18.55 8.26
C TYR A 267 9.20 17.82 9.50
N PHE A 268 9.40 16.50 9.58
CA PHE A 268 8.78 15.65 10.61
C PHE A 268 9.07 16.10 12.05
N PRO A 269 10.32 16.41 12.45
CA PRO A 269 10.61 16.88 13.81
C PRO A 269 9.96 18.23 14.14
N GLU A 270 9.87 19.15 13.17
CA GLU A 270 9.29 20.47 13.39
C GLU A 270 7.76 20.43 13.54
N ILE A 271 7.09 19.47 12.88
CA ILE A 271 5.65 19.26 13.08
C ILE A 271 5.37 18.79 14.51
N TYR A 272 6.16 17.85 15.05
CA TYR A 272 6.02 17.40 16.43
C TYR A 272 6.27 18.52 17.46
N LYS A 273 7.31 19.33 17.26
CA LYS A 273 7.54 20.52 18.10
C LYS A 273 6.38 21.51 18.11
N GLY A 274 5.62 21.59 17.01
CA GLY A 274 4.43 22.44 16.89
C GLY A 274 3.15 21.87 17.52
N PHE A 275 3.19 20.65 18.06
CA PHE A 275 2.08 20.00 18.79
C PHE A 275 2.40 19.71 20.26
N ASP A 276 3.69 19.66 20.64
CA ASP A 276 4.15 19.40 22.01
C ASP A 276 4.41 20.69 22.84
N GLY A 277 3.84 21.84 22.44
CA GLY A 277 4.04 23.16 23.08
C GLY A 277 2.86 24.11 22.98
#